data_AF-A0A1H1LDC1-F1
#
_entry.id   AF-A0A1H1LDC1-F1
#
_cell.length_a   1.000
_cell.length_b   1.000
_cell.length_c   1.000
_cell.angle_alpha   90.00
_cell.angle_beta   90.00
_cell.angle_gamma   90.00
#
_symmetry.space_group_name_H-M   'P 1'
#
loop_
_entity.id
_entity.type
_entity.pdbx_description
1 polymer ?
#
loop_
_entity_poly.entity_id
_entity_poly.type
_entity_poly.pdbx_seq_one_letter_code
_entity_poly.pdbx_strand_id
1 'polypeptide(L)'
;MITCDQSDYLEIACLYRIPIALGWVDGRRVEGTPLDTGYNEKREECLLMDVGGNQQWVVLANFEAMTALVENKHFTEVRFGAQR
;
A
#
# COMPACT_ATOMS: atom_id res chain seq x y z
N MET A 1 -11.11 -8.83 5.53
CA MET A 1 -11.34 -8.96 4.09
C MET A 1 -11.22 -7.55 3.55
N ILE A 2 -10.17 -7.27 2.77
CA ILE A 2 -10.03 -5.98 2.09
C ILE A 2 -11.23 -5.90 1.13
N THR A 3 -12.04 -4.84 1.24
CA THR A 3 -13.18 -4.63 0.33
C THR A 3 -12.64 -4.32 -1.07
N CYS A 4 -13.36 -4.68 -2.14
CA CYS A 4 -12.94 -4.37 -3.52
C CYS A 4 -12.45 -2.92 -3.69
N ASP A 5 -13.10 -1.96 -3.03
CA ASP A 5 -12.75 -0.54 -3.07
C ASP A 5 -11.34 -0.22 -2.54
N GLN A 6 -10.82 -1.03 -1.62
CA GLN A 6 -9.51 -0.79 -1.00
C GLN A 6 -8.37 -1.26 -1.90
N SER A 7 -8.56 -2.37 -2.63
CA SER A 7 -7.62 -2.86 -3.63
C SER A 7 -7.48 -1.86 -4.80
N ASP A 8 -8.57 -1.18 -5.19
CA ASP A 8 -8.54 -0.13 -6.23
C ASP A 8 -7.58 1.02 -5.88
N TYR A 9 -7.51 1.44 -4.61
CA TYR A 9 -6.58 2.50 -4.22
C TYR A 9 -5.10 2.08 -4.34
N LEU A 10 -4.79 0.80 -4.11
CA LEU A 10 -3.44 0.26 -4.32
C LEU A 10 -3.09 0.23 -5.81
N GLU A 11 -4.03 -0.16 -6.66
CA GLU A 11 -3.87 -0.12 -8.11
C GLU A 11 -3.68 1.32 -8.62
N ILE A 12 -4.48 2.27 -8.13
CA ILE A 12 -4.34 3.70 -8.44
C ILE A 12 -2.95 4.20 -8.01
N ALA A 13 -2.51 3.86 -6.81
CA ALA A 13 -1.19 4.26 -6.31
C ALA A 13 -0.07 3.76 -7.24
N CYS A 14 -0.14 2.50 -7.67
CA CYS A 14 0.81 1.90 -8.62
C CYS A 14 0.74 2.54 -10.02
N LEU A 15 -0.47 2.73 -10.54
CA LEU A 15 -0.72 3.26 -11.88
C LEU A 15 -0.15 4.67 -12.04
N TYR A 16 -0.38 5.52 -11.05
CA TYR A 16 0.08 6.91 -11.07
C TYR A 16 1.44 7.11 -10.38
N ARG A 17 2.06 6.04 -9.88
CA ARG A 17 3.33 6.09 -9.13
C ARG A 17 3.28 7.13 -8.01
N ILE A 18 2.15 7.19 -7.30
CA ILE A 18 1.94 8.15 -6.20
C ILE A 18 2.79 7.67 -5.03
N PRO A 19 3.75 8.45 -4.52
CA PRO A 19 4.52 8.07 -3.35
C PRO A 19 3.59 7.93 -2.13
N ILE A 20 3.71 6.82 -1.41
CA ILE A 20 2.87 6.49 -0.26
C ILE A 20 3.69 6.14 0.98
N ALA A 21 3.07 6.35 2.14
CA ALA A 21 3.49 5.77 3.41
C ALA A 21 2.51 4.66 3.80
N LEU A 22 3.02 3.46 4.01
CA LEU A 22 2.30 2.36 4.63
C LEU A 22 2.61 2.33 6.12
N GLY A 23 1.57 2.21 6.95
CA GLY A 23 1.67 2.05 8.40
C GLY A 23 1.06 0.72 8.85
N TRP A 24 1.70 0.04 9.80
CA TRP A 24 1.19 -1.19 10.42
C TRP A 24 0.82 -0.95 11.89
N VAL A 25 -0.03 -1.82 12.41
CA VAL A 25 -0.46 -1.82 13.82
C VAL A 25 0.69 -1.91 14.82
N ASP A 26 1.79 -2.57 14.45
CA ASP A 26 3.01 -2.68 15.26
C ASP A 26 3.89 -1.40 15.26
N GLY A 27 3.42 -0.32 14.63
CA GLY A 27 4.16 0.94 14.49
C GLY A 27 5.22 0.94 13.39
N ARG A 28 5.34 -0.15 12.63
CA ARG A 28 6.18 -0.19 11.43
C ARG A 28 5.63 0.79 10.40
N ARG A 29 6.53 1.53 9.75
CA ARG A 29 6.22 2.44 8.65
C ARG A 29 7.17 2.21 7.49
N VAL A 30 6.64 2.18 6.27
CA VAL A 30 7.42 2.06 5.03
C VAL A 30 6.98 3.14 4.07
N GLU A 31 7.91 3.96 3.61
CA GLU A 31 7.67 5.06 2.68
C GLU A 31 8.36 4.76 1.36
N GLY A 32 7.67 4.97 0.25
CA GLY A 32 8.22 4.71 -1.07
C GLY A 32 7.23 4.91 -2.19
N THR A 33 7.69 4.62 -3.41
CA THR A 33 6.84 4.69 -4.60
C THR A 33 6.38 3.27 -4.95
N PRO A 34 5.07 3.01 -4.93
CA PRO A 34 4.53 1.71 -5.29
C PRO A 34 4.67 1.52 -6.80
N LEU A 35 5.03 0.30 -7.19
CA LEU A 35 5.36 -0.04 -8.55
C LEU A 35 4.43 -1.07 -9.18
N ASP A 36 4.03 -2.07 -8.40
CA ASP A 36 3.19 -3.17 -8.85
C ASP A 36 2.57 -3.87 -7.64
N THR A 37 1.46 -4.56 -7.85
CA THR A 37 0.79 -5.41 -6.86
C THR A 37 0.92 -6.87 -7.26
N GLY A 38 1.13 -7.75 -6.29
CA GLY A 38 1.26 -9.18 -6.55
C GLY A 38 0.83 -10.01 -5.35
N TYR A 39 0.92 -11.32 -5.49
CA TYR A 39 0.67 -12.28 -4.41
C TYR A 39 1.93 -13.09 -4.16
N ASN A 40 2.26 -13.31 -2.88
CA ASN A 40 3.32 -14.23 -2.51
C ASN A 40 2.84 -15.70 -2.57
N GLU A 41 3.74 -16.64 -2.27
CA GLU A 41 3.44 -18.09 -2.25
C GLU A 41 2.34 -18.48 -1.25
N LYS A 42 2.09 -17.64 -0.23
CA LYS A 42 1.03 -17.81 0.76
C LYS A 42 -0.30 -17.16 0.34
N ARG A 43 -0.38 -16.65 -0.89
CA ARG A 43 -1.52 -15.87 -1.42
C ARG A 43 -1.82 -14.61 -0.61
N GLU A 44 -0.80 -14.02 0.02
CA GLU A 44 -0.91 -12.72 0.66
C GLU A 44 -0.61 -11.63 -0.35
N GLU A 45 -1.42 -10.57 -0.34
CA GLU A 45 -1.21 -9.38 -1.17
C GLU A 45 0.12 -8.71 -0.78
N CYS A 46 0.92 -8.41 -1.80
CA CYS A 46 2.21 -7.78 -1.68
C CYS A 46 2.30 -6.59 -2.64
N LEU A 47 2.98 -5.54 -2.21
CA LEU A 47 3.22 -4.34 -3.00
C LEU A 47 4.71 -4.23 -3.28
N LEU A 48 5.07 -4.18 -4.56
CA LEU A 48 6.42 -3.84 -4.97
C LEU A 48 6.61 -2.34 -4.76
N MET A 49 7.55 -1.96 -3.92
CA MET A 49 7.85 -0.57 -3.57
C MET A 49 9.28 -0.23 -3.94
N ASP A 50 9.48 0.92 -4.57
CA ASP A 50 10.78 1.57 -4.66
C ASP A 50 10.99 2.44 -3.41
N VAL A 51 11.95 2.03 -2.58
CA VAL A 51 12.34 2.75 -1.38
C VAL A 51 13.76 3.26 -1.57
N GLY A 52 13.88 4.52 -2.00
CA GLY A 52 15.18 5.18 -2.18
C GLY A 52 16.05 4.53 -3.27
N GLY A 53 15.44 4.02 -4.34
CA GLY A 53 16.11 3.34 -5.44
C GLY A 53 16.28 1.83 -5.25
N ASN A 54 15.77 1.27 -4.14
CA ASN A 54 15.79 -0.16 -3.90
C ASN A 54 14.37 -0.74 -3.97
N GLN A 55 14.16 -1.66 -4.89
CA GLN A 55 12.87 -2.33 -5.10
C GLN A 55 12.70 -3.48 -4.11
N GLN A 56 11.63 -3.46 -3.33
CA GLN A 56 11.33 -4.48 -2.35
C GLN A 56 9.84 -4.83 -2.34
N TRP A 57 9.55 -6.12 -2.13
CA TRP A 57 8.18 -6.59 -1.93
C TRP A 57 7.78 -6.41 -0.48
N VAL A 58 6.71 -5.65 -0.27
CA VAL A 58 6.16 -5.34 1.04
C VAL A 58 4.83 -6.06 1.19
N VAL A 59 4.74 -6.97 2.16
CA VAL A 59 3.51 -7.74 2.44
C VAL A 59 2.47 -6.79 3.04
N LEU A 60 1.30 -6.71 2.42
CA LEU A 60 0.18 -5.87 2.85
C LEU A 60 -0.72 -6.60 3.87
N ALA A 61 -0.27 -7.70 4.45
CA ALA A 61 -0.97 -8.34 5.56
C ALA A 61 -0.89 -7.43 6.80
N ASN A 62 -2.03 -7.21 7.45
CA ASN A 62 -2.16 -6.50 8.73
C ASN A 62 -1.61 -5.05 8.76
N PHE A 63 -1.45 -4.40 7.61
CA PHE A 63 -1.21 -2.95 7.61
C PHE A 63 -2.49 -2.21 8.00
N GLU A 64 -2.33 -1.06 8.64
CA GLU A 64 -3.41 -0.25 9.20
C GLU A 64 -3.86 0.86 8.24
N ALA A 65 -2.91 1.47 7.54
CA ALA A 65 -3.19 2.62 6.70
C ALA A 65 -2.17 2.81 5.57
N MET A 66 -2.64 3.44 4.50
CA MET A 66 -1.84 3.99 3.43
C MET A 66 -2.11 5.50 3.34
N THR A 67 -1.07 6.31 3.29
CA THR A 67 -1.17 7.77 3.17
C THR A 67 -0.40 8.22 1.95
N ALA A 68 -1.00 9.06 1.10
CA ALA A 68 -0.30 9.70 0.00
C ALA A 68 0.67 10.75 0.54
N LEU A 69 1.93 10.70 0.10
CA LEU A 69 2.96 11.67 0.48
C LEU A 69 2.92 12.94 -0.37
N VAL A 70 2.08 12.96 -1.41
CA VAL A 70 1.88 14.08 -2.31
C VAL A 70 0.38 14.34 -2.49
N GLU A 71 0.03 15.61 -2.69
CA GLU A 71 -1.34 15.99 -3.02
C GLU A 71 -1.76 15.36 -4.35
N ASN A 72 -2.91 14.70 -4.34
CA ASN A 72 -3.48 14.06 -5.51
C ASN A 72 -5.01 14.05 -5.39
N LYS A 73 -5.69 13.86 -6.51
CA LYS A 73 -7.16 13.89 -6.59
C LYS A 73 -7.83 12.57 -6.21
N HIS A 74 -7.06 11.53 -5.91
CA HIS A 74 -7.57 10.16 -5.74
C HIS A 74 -7.76 9.82 -4.27
N PHE A 75 -6.75 10.04 -3.44
CA PHE A 75 -6.81 9.74 -2.01
C PHE A 75 -5.77 10.52 -1.21
N THR A 76 -6.04 10.73 0.07
CA THR A 76 -5.07 11.30 1.01
C THR A 76 -4.65 10.26 2.04
N GLU A 77 -5.61 9.66 2.74
CA GLU A 77 -5.39 8.55 3.66
C GLU A 77 -6.47 7.48 3.41
N VAL A 78 -6.04 6.23 3.32
CA VAL A 78 -6.91 5.05 3.19
C VAL A 78 -6.57 4.12 4.34
N ARG A 79 -7.55 3.80 5.17
CA ARG A 79 -7.38 2.88 6.31
C ARG A 79 -7.78 1.47 5.91
N PHE A 80 -6.88 0.53 6.14
CA PHE A 80 -7.05 -0.89 5.89
C PHE A 80 -7.10 -1.56 7.25
N GLY A 81 -8.29 -1.93 7.68
CA GLY A 81 -8.51 -2.48 9.01
C GLY A 81 -9.82 -3.22 8.99
N ALA A 82 -9.88 -4.34 9.70
CA ALA A 82 -11.06 -5.17 9.78
C ALA A 82 -12.29 -4.31 10.11
N GLN A 83 -13.18 -4.12 9.13
CA GLN A 83 -14.58 -3.89 9.46
C GLN A 83 -14.97 -5.06 10.37
N ARG A 84 -15.21 -4.76 11.64
CA ARG A 84 -15.76 -5.73 12.59
C ARG A 84 -17.19 -6.07 12.19
#